data_AF-A0A7W2B4K1-F1
#
_entry.id   AF-A0A7W2B4K1-F1
#
_cell.length_a   1.000
_cell.length_b   1.000
_cell.length_c   1.000
_cell.angle_alpha   90.00
_cell.angle_beta   90.00
_cell.angle_gamma   90.00
#
_symmetry.space_group_name_H-M   'P 1'
#
loop_
_entity.id
_entity.type
_entity.pdbx_description
1 polymer ?
#
loop_
_entity_poly.entity_id
_entity_poly.type
_entity_poly.pdbx_seq_one_letter_code
_entity_poly.pdbx_strand_id
1 'polypeptide(L)'
;MNKITKLFLFIFLFSYSLNAQLVVGESGSIEVKNGASIEVAGLEISPATDYVINGSTSVTSDLAPLTINGAESMDRHYDIVAPLSDFIGTIVFNYNEEDMNGISHTADLQVVDSDGGTWMNYADMDDTDFSVTHTFESSVNIHSVTASAVVVVSDGCDLTINMEDTYGDGWNGNYLDVYVNGELSQGGLTIDNGDSATATVSASYGDTVLFDMVAAGSYIGETQFNVTDADGNTVASAADGDDATFECIDPNAINLAVSATTDGAS
;
A
#
# COMPACT_ATOMS: atom_id res chain seq x y z
N MET A 1 70.81 -33.70 -20.54
CA MET A 1 69.75 -32.68 -20.37
C MET A 1 68.40 -33.36 -20.51
N ASN A 2 67.74 -33.69 -19.41
CA ASN A 2 66.38 -34.24 -19.46
C ASN A 2 65.39 -33.09 -19.65
N LYS A 3 64.65 -33.09 -20.76
CA LYS A 3 63.58 -32.12 -21.00
C LYS A 3 62.32 -32.59 -20.28
N ILE A 4 61.88 -31.86 -19.28
CA ILE A 4 60.58 -32.06 -18.61
C ILE A 4 59.52 -31.36 -19.46
N THR A 5 58.65 -32.13 -20.10
CA THR A 5 57.47 -31.60 -20.80
C THR A 5 56.36 -31.37 -19.78
N LYS A 6 55.98 -30.11 -19.53
CA LYS A 6 54.83 -29.78 -18.70
C LYS A 6 53.55 -29.90 -19.53
N LEU A 7 52.66 -30.81 -19.15
CA LEU A 7 51.32 -30.93 -19.70
C LEU A 7 50.38 -29.99 -18.94
N PHE A 8 49.87 -28.95 -19.62
CA PHE A 8 48.82 -28.10 -19.08
C PHE A 8 47.46 -28.73 -19.41
N LEU A 9 46.70 -29.10 -18.37
CA LEU A 9 45.33 -29.59 -18.50
C LEU A 9 44.36 -28.40 -18.41
N PHE A 10 43.80 -27.97 -19.54
CA PHE A 10 42.69 -27.02 -19.56
C PHE A 10 41.38 -27.78 -19.30
N ILE A 11 40.78 -27.56 -18.13
CA ILE A 11 39.43 -28.05 -17.82
C ILE A 11 38.44 -27.06 -18.43
N PHE A 12 37.80 -27.43 -19.53
CA PHE A 12 36.65 -26.71 -20.07
C PHE A 12 35.40 -27.16 -19.31
N LEU A 13 34.88 -26.29 -18.44
CA LEU A 13 33.56 -26.45 -17.84
C LEU A 13 32.52 -26.05 -18.89
N PHE A 14 31.88 -27.03 -19.53
CA PHE A 14 30.69 -26.81 -20.33
C PHE A 14 29.48 -26.84 -19.40
N SER A 15 28.90 -25.67 -19.12
CA SER A 15 27.57 -25.57 -18.53
C SER A 15 26.54 -25.83 -19.62
N TYR A 16 25.84 -26.96 -19.53
CA TYR A 16 24.66 -27.23 -20.35
C TYR A 16 23.42 -26.78 -19.55
N SER A 17 22.70 -25.77 -20.03
CA SER A 17 21.37 -25.43 -19.54
C SER A 17 20.31 -26.02 -20.47
N LEU A 18 19.43 -26.87 -19.94
CA LEU A 18 18.20 -27.26 -20.64
C LEU A 18 17.13 -26.20 -20.32
N ASN A 19 16.61 -25.54 -21.35
CA ASN A 19 15.39 -24.73 -21.22
C ASN A 19 14.22 -25.54 -21.77
N ALA A 20 13.23 -25.84 -20.92
CA ALA A 20 11.94 -26.36 -21.37
C ALA A 20 10.99 -25.16 -21.49
N GLN A 21 10.38 -24.98 -22.67
CA GLN A 21 9.44 -23.90 -22.94
C GLN A 21 8.07 -24.50 -23.27
N LEU A 22 7.03 -24.08 -22.56
CA LEU A 22 5.65 -24.32 -22.95
C LEU A 22 5.26 -23.23 -23.96
N VAL A 23 4.89 -23.63 -25.17
CA VAL A 23 4.44 -22.71 -26.23
C VAL A 23 3.01 -23.05 -26.59
N VAL A 24 2.13 -22.06 -26.52
CA VAL A 24 0.73 -22.14 -26.94
C VAL A 24 0.63 -21.51 -28.32
N GLY A 25 0.05 -22.23 -29.28
CA GLY A 25 -0.09 -21.74 -30.66
C GLY A 25 -1.10 -20.60 -30.78
N GLU A 26 -1.15 -19.96 -31.96
CA GLU A 26 -1.94 -18.75 -32.28
C GLU A 26 -3.47 -18.83 -32.01
N SER A 27 -3.99 -20.00 -31.68
CA SER A 27 -5.40 -20.22 -31.30
C SER A 27 -5.57 -21.17 -30.11
N GLY A 28 -4.47 -21.48 -29.43
CA GLY A 28 -4.51 -22.17 -28.16
C GLY A 28 -4.70 -21.18 -27.02
N SER A 29 -5.19 -21.67 -25.89
CA SER A 29 -5.26 -20.92 -24.65
C SER A 29 -4.75 -21.78 -23.50
N ILE A 30 -4.34 -21.13 -22.42
CA ILE A 30 -4.20 -21.77 -21.11
C ILE A 30 -5.44 -21.39 -20.32
N GLU A 31 -6.18 -22.40 -19.93
CA GLU A 31 -7.32 -22.26 -19.02
C GLU A 31 -6.93 -22.91 -17.69
N VAL A 32 -6.96 -22.11 -16.63
CA VAL A 32 -6.82 -22.57 -15.25
C VAL A 32 -8.23 -22.79 -14.71
N LYS A 33 -8.58 -24.05 -14.46
CA LYS A 33 -9.91 -24.43 -13.98
C LYS A 33 -10.11 -23.98 -12.53
N ASN A 34 -11.36 -23.73 -12.15
CA ASN A 34 -11.71 -23.48 -10.75
C ASN A 34 -11.19 -24.62 -9.86
N GLY A 35 -10.49 -24.27 -8.79
CA GLY A 35 -9.84 -25.20 -7.86
C GLY A 35 -8.49 -25.76 -8.34
N ALA A 36 -7.98 -25.30 -9.49
CA ALA A 36 -6.61 -25.51 -9.91
C ALA A 36 -5.79 -24.24 -9.72
N SER A 37 -4.47 -24.39 -9.64
CA SER A 37 -3.53 -23.28 -9.56
C SER A 37 -2.43 -23.42 -10.60
N ILE A 38 -1.83 -22.28 -10.96
CA ILE A 38 -0.55 -22.23 -11.67
C ILE A 38 0.49 -21.64 -10.73
N GLU A 39 1.64 -22.27 -10.63
CA GLU A 39 2.76 -21.80 -9.81
C GLU A 39 3.96 -21.50 -10.70
N VAL A 40 4.52 -20.29 -10.58
CA VAL A 40 5.72 -19.86 -11.29
C VAL A 40 6.77 -19.41 -10.29
N ALA A 41 7.70 -20.31 -9.98
CA ALA A 41 8.88 -20.03 -9.16
C ALA A 41 8.55 -19.33 -7.82
N GLY A 42 7.48 -19.77 -7.13
CA GLY A 42 7.00 -19.20 -5.86
C GLY A 42 5.71 -18.38 -5.98
N LEU A 43 5.37 -17.84 -7.15
CA LEU A 43 4.10 -17.14 -7.35
C LEU A 43 3.00 -18.14 -7.72
N GLU A 44 2.06 -18.39 -6.80
CA GLU A 44 0.88 -19.22 -7.04
C GLU A 44 -0.33 -18.35 -7.40
N ILE A 45 -1.06 -18.77 -8.44
CA ILE A 45 -2.23 -18.06 -8.97
C ILE A 45 -3.39 -19.06 -9.08
N SER A 46 -4.43 -18.81 -8.30
CA SER A 46 -5.58 -19.70 -8.11
C SER A 46 -6.88 -18.96 -8.39
N PRO A 47 -7.44 -19.02 -9.61
CA PRO A 47 -8.63 -18.27 -9.94
C PRO A 47 -9.88 -18.85 -9.23
N ALA A 48 -10.81 -17.97 -8.83
CA ALA A 48 -12.06 -18.35 -8.16
C ALA A 48 -13.07 -19.04 -9.10
N THR A 49 -12.90 -18.87 -10.41
CA THR A 49 -13.66 -19.52 -11.48
C THR A 49 -12.70 -19.96 -12.59
N ASP A 50 -13.18 -20.69 -13.59
CA ASP A 50 -12.37 -20.99 -14.78
C ASP A 50 -11.83 -19.68 -15.39
N TYR A 51 -10.50 -19.58 -15.49
CA TYR A 51 -9.81 -18.38 -15.95
C TYR A 51 -8.95 -18.69 -17.17
N VAL A 52 -9.16 -17.93 -18.24
CA VAL A 52 -8.37 -18.03 -19.47
C VAL A 52 -7.32 -16.95 -19.44
N ILE A 53 -6.05 -17.33 -19.49
CA ILE A 53 -4.95 -16.38 -19.67
C ILE A 53 -5.04 -15.86 -21.09
N ASN A 54 -5.51 -14.62 -21.23
CA ASN A 54 -5.73 -13.98 -22.51
C ASN A 54 -4.44 -13.32 -23.02
N GLY A 55 -4.14 -13.55 -24.30
CA GLY A 55 -2.98 -12.97 -24.96
C GLY A 55 -1.66 -13.70 -24.69
N SER A 56 -0.62 -13.25 -25.39
CA SER A 56 0.74 -13.75 -25.20
C SER A 56 1.36 -13.05 -24.00
N THR A 57 1.56 -13.76 -22.90
CA THR A 57 2.23 -13.25 -21.70
C THR A 57 3.47 -14.06 -21.34
N SER A 58 4.33 -13.47 -20.52
CA SER A 58 5.45 -14.14 -19.86
C SER A 58 5.55 -13.61 -18.44
N VAL A 59 5.84 -14.51 -17.51
CA VAL A 59 6.14 -14.18 -16.12
C VAL A 59 7.66 -14.23 -15.95
N THR A 60 8.26 -13.14 -15.51
CA THR A 60 9.67 -13.06 -15.12
C THR A 60 9.78 -12.79 -13.63
N SER A 61 10.83 -13.29 -13.00
CA SER A 61 11.16 -12.97 -11.62
C SER A 61 12.56 -12.34 -11.56
N ASP A 62 12.73 -11.31 -10.75
CA ASP A 62 14.03 -10.72 -10.42
C ASP A 62 14.25 -10.78 -8.88
N LEU A 63 15.50 -10.67 -8.44
CA LEU A 63 15.92 -10.67 -7.02
C LEU A 63 16.48 -9.30 -6.60
N ALA A 64 16.18 -8.25 -7.36
CA ALA A 64 16.41 -6.88 -6.96
C ALA A 64 15.18 -6.35 -6.22
N PRO A 65 15.31 -5.93 -4.95
CA PRO A 65 14.20 -5.31 -4.23
C PRO A 65 13.78 -4.02 -4.92
N LEU A 66 12.50 -3.69 -4.76
CA LEU A 66 11.87 -2.50 -5.29
C LEU A 66 11.66 -1.49 -4.17
N THR A 67 11.89 -0.21 -4.46
CA THR A 67 11.52 0.87 -3.54
C THR A 67 10.06 1.24 -3.78
N ILE A 68 9.19 0.91 -2.83
CA ILE A 68 7.74 1.20 -2.83
C ILE A 68 7.46 2.19 -1.70
N ASN A 69 7.02 3.41 -2.04
CA ASN A 69 6.74 4.47 -1.07
C ASN A 69 7.90 4.74 -0.08
N GLY A 70 9.15 4.61 -0.54
CA GLY A 70 10.35 4.82 0.28
C GLY A 70 10.76 3.65 1.16
N ALA A 71 10.00 2.56 1.19
CA ALA A 71 10.37 1.29 1.80
C ALA A 71 10.83 0.29 0.74
N GLU A 72 11.76 -0.59 1.10
CA GLU A 72 12.18 -1.67 0.21
C GLU A 72 11.21 -2.85 0.32
N SER A 73 10.89 -3.49 -0.80
CA SER A 73 10.20 -4.77 -0.86
C SER A 73 11.13 -5.92 -0.46
N MET A 74 10.57 -7.13 -0.39
CA MET A 74 11.36 -8.35 -0.48
C MET A 74 12.18 -8.32 -1.77
N ASP A 75 13.33 -9.00 -1.78
CA ASP A 75 14.25 -9.00 -2.91
C ASP A 75 13.55 -9.49 -4.18
N ARG A 76 12.61 -10.42 -4.04
CA ARG A 76 11.89 -11.02 -5.15
C ARG A 76 10.69 -10.16 -5.61
N HIS A 77 10.61 -9.92 -6.90
CA HIS A 77 9.39 -9.44 -7.56
C HIS A 77 9.15 -10.18 -8.87
N TYR A 78 7.89 -10.19 -9.29
CA TYR A 78 7.45 -10.77 -10.56
C TYR A 78 6.88 -9.71 -11.47
N ASP A 79 7.20 -9.79 -12.76
CA ASP A 79 6.59 -8.99 -13.82
C ASP A 79 5.88 -9.92 -14.82
N ILE A 80 4.66 -9.54 -15.17
CA ILE A 80 3.77 -10.23 -16.09
C ILE A 80 3.57 -9.31 -17.30
N VAL A 81 4.34 -9.55 -18.35
CA VAL A 81 4.50 -8.63 -19.50
C VAL A 81 3.17 -8.22 -20.12
N ALA A 82 2.25 -9.16 -20.30
CA ALA A 82 0.85 -8.85 -20.58
C ALA A 82 0.05 -9.16 -19.30
N PRO A 83 -0.50 -8.14 -18.61
CA PRO A 83 -1.15 -8.31 -17.32
C PRO A 83 -2.24 -9.38 -17.34
N LEU A 84 -2.41 -10.08 -16.22
CA LEU A 84 -3.59 -10.92 -16.02
C LEU A 84 -4.78 -9.99 -15.81
N SER A 85 -5.57 -9.79 -16.86
CA SER A 85 -6.74 -8.93 -16.81
C SER A 85 -7.94 -9.64 -16.20
N ASP A 86 -8.77 -8.86 -15.51
CA ASP A 86 -10.02 -9.31 -14.91
C ASP A 86 -9.87 -10.52 -13.97
N PHE A 87 -8.75 -10.61 -13.27
CA PHE A 87 -8.48 -11.71 -12.35
C PHE A 87 -9.33 -11.59 -11.09
N ILE A 88 -9.94 -12.69 -10.67
CA ILE A 88 -10.63 -12.87 -9.39
C ILE A 88 -10.17 -14.22 -8.85
N GLY A 89 -9.67 -14.25 -7.62
CA GLY A 89 -9.07 -15.45 -7.03
C GLY A 89 -7.96 -15.14 -6.05
N THR A 90 -7.17 -16.15 -5.70
CA THR A 90 -6.10 -16.06 -4.72
C THR A 90 -4.73 -15.98 -5.40
N ILE A 91 -3.90 -15.08 -4.90
CA ILE A 91 -2.47 -15.03 -5.16
C ILE A 91 -1.74 -15.45 -3.88
N VAL A 92 -0.74 -16.33 -4.01
CA VAL A 92 0.21 -16.62 -2.94
C VAL A 92 1.60 -16.27 -3.42
N PHE A 93 2.24 -15.32 -2.74
CA PHE A 93 3.65 -15.01 -2.93
C PHE A 93 4.46 -15.86 -1.94
N ASN A 94 4.99 -17.00 -2.41
CA ASN A 94 5.86 -17.85 -1.61
C ASN A 94 7.31 -17.35 -1.68
N TYR A 95 7.96 -17.23 -0.53
CA TYR A 95 9.31 -16.69 -0.41
C TYR A 95 10.19 -17.55 0.50
N ASN A 96 11.51 -17.44 0.31
CA ASN A 96 12.50 -18.05 1.21
C ASN A 96 13.09 -16.99 2.14
N GLU A 97 13.78 -17.43 3.20
CA GLU A 97 14.50 -16.55 4.13
C GLU A 97 15.44 -15.55 3.41
N GLU A 98 16.07 -16.00 2.33
CA GLU A 98 16.98 -15.19 1.52
C GLU A 98 16.29 -14.08 0.72
N ASP A 99 14.98 -14.20 0.47
CA ASP A 99 14.20 -13.18 -0.24
C ASP A 99 13.73 -12.05 0.68
N MET A 100 13.77 -12.25 2.01
CA MET A 100 13.07 -11.40 2.96
C MET A 100 13.59 -9.96 3.03
N ASN A 101 14.84 -9.68 2.61
CA ASN A 101 15.42 -8.33 2.64
C ASN A 101 15.24 -7.58 3.99
N GLY A 102 15.22 -8.32 5.11
CA GLY A 102 14.98 -7.76 6.46
C GLY A 102 13.52 -7.50 6.84
N ILE A 103 12.55 -7.84 5.98
CA ILE A 103 11.10 -7.81 6.25
C ILE A 103 10.71 -9.05 7.09
N SER A 104 9.76 -8.90 8.02
CA SER A 104 9.21 -10.00 8.83
C SER A 104 8.15 -10.81 8.06
N HIS A 105 7.72 -11.94 8.62
CA HIS A 105 6.63 -12.75 8.07
C HIS A 105 5.25 -12.07 8.10
N THR A 106 5.14 -10.87 8.66
CA THR A 106 3.92 -10.04 8.68
C THR A 106 3.95 -9.06 7.51
N ALA A 107 4.19 -9.55 6.29
CA ALA A 107 4.31 -8.73 5.09
C ALA A 107 2.97 -8.64 4.36
N ASP A 108 2.75 -7.57 3.61
CA ASP A 108 1.58 -7.41 2.75
C ASP A 108 1.96 -7.63 1.28
N LEU A 109 0.98 -8.09 0.49
CA LEU A 109 1.13 -8.28 -0.94
C LEU A 109 1.07 -6.91 -1.63
N GLN A 110 2.05 -6.62 -2.48
CA GLN A 110 2.06 -5.43 -3.33
C GLN A 110 1.75 -5.84 -4.76
N VAL A 111 0.78 -5.18 -5.40
CA VAL A 111 0.39 -5.44 -6.79
C VAL A 111 0.26 -4.15 -7.58
N VAL A 112 0.75 -4.14 -8.82
CA VAL A 112 0.54 -3.06 -9.80
C VAL A 112 -0.25 -3.59 -11.00
N ASP A 113 -1.09 -2.74 -11.58
CA ASP A 113 -2.03 -3.13 -12.66
C ASP A 113 -1.46 -3.00 -14.08
N SER A 114 -0.37 -2.26 -14.25
CA SER A 114 0.23 -1.88 -15.52
C SER A 114 1.70 -1.49 -15.37
N ASP A 115 2.44 -1.51 -16.49
CA ASP A 115 3.86 -1.12 -16.51
C ASP A 115 4.03 0.34 -16.08
N GLY A 116 4.79 0.56 -15.00
CA GLY A 116 4.98 1.87 -14.38
C GLY A 116 3.76 2.43 -13.65
N GLY A 117 2.76 1.58 -13.35
CA GLY A 117 1.60 1.94 -12.54
C GLY A 117 1.94 2.16 -11.05
N THR A 118 0.92 2.41 -10.25
CA THR A 118 1.05 2.62 -8.80
C THR A 118 0.90 1.30 -8.05
N TRP A 119 1.78 1.05 -7.08
CA TRP A 119 1.71 -0.12 -6.20
C TRP A 119 0.52 0.01 -5.25
N MET A 120 -0.29 -1.04 -5.20
CA MET A 120 -1.43 -1.18 -4.29
C MET A 120 -1.12 -2.25 -3.25
N ASN A 121 -1.40 -1.94 -1.98
CA ASN A 121 -1.20 -2.81 -0.84
C ASN A 121 -2.42 -3.70 -0.59
N TYR A 122 -2.19 -4.98 -0.37
CA TYR A 122 -3.21 -5.98 -0.05
C TYR A 122 -2.76 -6.79 1.16
N ALA A 123 -3.52 -6.70 2.24
CA ALA A 123 -3.19 -7.36 3.50
C ALA A 123 -3.06 -8.88 3.33
N ASP A 124 -2.10 -9.48 4.02
CA ASP A 124 -2.04 -10.94 4.14
C ASP A 124 -3.32 -11.45 4.83
N MET A 125 -3.93 -12.46 4.23
CA MET A 125 -5.18 -13.07 4.69
C MET A 125 -4.95 -14.36 5.47
N ASP A 126 -3.70 -14.84 5.56
CA ASP A 126 -3.34 -15.93 6.43
C ASP A 126 -2.16 -15.59 7.36
N ASP A 127 -1.88 -16.47 8.32
CA ASP A 127 -0.81 -16.30 9.31
C ASP A 127 0.38 -17.24 9.03
N THR A 128 0.56 -17.66 7.77
CA THR A 128 1.53 -18.68 7.39
C THR A 128 2.88 -18.04 7.03
N ASP A 129 3.90 -18.32 7.83
CA ASP A 129 5.28 -17.95 7.49
C ASP A 129 5.68 -18.52 6.12
N PHE A 130 6.52 -17.78 5.37
CA PHE A 130 7.02 -18.09 4.02
C PHE A 130 6.00 -17.97 2.89
N SER A 131 4.81 -17.43 3.17
CA SER A 131 3.84 -17.01 2.17
C SER A 131 3.25 -15.65 2.52
N VAL A 132 2.79 -14.92 1.50
CA VAL A 132 1.84 -13.82 1.65
C VAL A 132 0.64 -14.15 0.76
N THR A 133 -0.53 -14.31 1.35
CA THR A 133 -1.74 -14.78 0.65
C THR A 133 -2.79 -13.70 0.60
N HIS A 134 -3.32 -13.43 -0.60
CA HIS A 134 -4.47 -12.54 -0.74
C HIS A 134 -5.51 -13.08 -1.71
N THR A 135 -6.78 -12.99 -1.33
CA THR A 135 -7.93 -13.34 -2.18
C THR A 135 -8.64 -12.08 -2.67
N PHE A 136 -8.62 -11.88 -3.99
CA PHE A 136 -9.34 -10.82 -4.68
C PHE A 136 -10.79 -11.25 -4.93
N GLU A 137 -11.72 -10.63 -4.21
CA GLU A 137 -13.17 -10.82 -4.38
C GLU A 137 -13.77 -9.96 -5.51
N SER A 138 -12.99 -9.02 -6.05
CA SER A 138 -13.33 -8.16 -7.18
C SER A 138 -12.24 -8.24 -8.24
N SER A 139 -12.62 -7.93 -9.49
CA SER A 139 -11.71 -7.95 -10.64
C SER A 139 -10.50 -7.04 -10.40
N VAL A 140 -9.30 -7.58 -10.61
CA VAL A 140 -8.03 -6.86 -10.58
C VAL A 140 -7.21 -7.18 -11.84
N ASN A 141 -6.40 -6.23 -12.30
CA ASN A 141 -5.37 -6.49 -13.29
C ASN A 141 -4.04 -6.71 -12.55
N ILE A 142 -3.29 -7.75 -12.92
CA ILE A 142 -2.01 -8.08 -12.28
C ILE A 142 -0.89 -7.96 -13.31
N HIS A 143 -0.11 -6.90 -13.22
CA HIS A 143 1.11 -6.70 -13.98
C HIS A 143 2.33 -7.13 -13.18
N SER A 144 2.52 -6.63 -11.97
CA SER A 144 3.65 -7.03 -11.13
C SER A 144 3.22 -7.35 -9.71
N VAL A 145 3.97 -8.23 -9.06
CA VAL A 145 3.70 -8.72 -7.70
C VAL A 145 5.00 -8.76 -6.90
N THR A 146 4.99 -8.24 -5.69
CA THR A 146 6.03 -8.47 -4.66
C THR A 146 5.36 -8.50 -3.28
N ALA A 147 6.16 -8.63 -2.24
CA ALA A 147 5.73 -8.45 -0.86
C ALA A 147 6.61 -7.38 -0.21
N SER A 148 6.04 -6.57 0.68
CA SER A 148 6.81 -5.63 1.50
C SER A 148 6.32 -5.71 2.94
N ALA A 149 7.12 -5.21 3.89
CA ALA A 149 6.58 -4.94 5.22
C ALA A 149 5.29 -4.11 5.07
N VAL A 150 4.31 -4.31 5.96
CA VAL A 150 3.06 -3.51 5.97
C VAL A 150 3.42 -2.04 5.80
N VAL A 151 3.19 -1.50 4.61
CA VAL A 151 3.41 -0.08 4.33
C VAL A 151 2.06 0.58 4.53
N VAL A 152 1.67 0.79 5.78
CA VAL A 152 0.71 1.85 6.11
C VAL A 152 1.48 3.17 6.07
N VAL A 153 1.69 3.68 4.86
CA VAL A 153 1.82 5.11 4.55
C VAL A 153 1.82 5.24 3.01
N SER A 154 0.63 5.25 2.39
CA SER A 154 0.53 6.03 1.16
C SER A 154 0.45 7.49 1.59
N ASP A 155 1.54 8.21 1.34
CA ASP A 155 1.56 9.67 1.42
C ASP A 155 0.38 10.24 0.61
N GLY A 156 -0.25 11.31 1.11
CA GLY A 156 -1.42 11.91 0.44
C GLY A 156 -2.58 12.37 1.32
N CYS A 157 -2.49 12.28 2.65
CA CYS A 157 -3.47 12.88 3.57
C CYS A 157 -2.93 14.19 4.19
N ASP A 158 -2.29 15.04 3.39
CA ASP A 158 -1.92 16.38 3.84
C ASP A 158 -3.19 17.20 4.10
N LEU A 159 -3.26 17.79 5.29
CA LEU A 159 -4.39 18.57 5.77
C LEU A 159 -4.00 20.03 5.94
N THR A 160 -4.88 20.92 5.50
CA THR A 160 -4.77 22.36 5.77
C THR A 160 -5.78 22.76 6.83
N ILE A 161 -5.31 23.33 7.93
CA ILE A 161 -6.14 23.89 9.00
C ILE A 161 -6.30 25.38 8.73
N ASN A 162 -7.54 25.84 8.58
CA ASN A 162 -7.90 27.24 8.52
C ASN A 162 -8.54 27.61 9.85
N MET A 163 -7.90 28.52 10.59
CA MET A 163 -8.32 29.01 11.89
C MET A 163 -8.98 30.37 11.71
N GLU A 164 -10.07 30.59 12.45
CA GLU A 164 -10.89 31.80 12.42
C GLU A 164 -11.18 32.31 13.84
N ASP A 165 -11.20 33.63 13.98
CA ASP A 165 -11.61 34.36 15.18
C ASP A 165 -12.71 35.36 14.84
N THR A 166 -13.86 35.21 15.48
CA THR A 166 -15.04 36.04 15.19
C THR A 166 -14.92 37.50 15.65
N TYR A 167 -14.02 37.83 16.58
CA TYR A 167 -13.80 39.21 17.08
C TYR A 167 -12.59 39.89 16.44
N GLY A 168 -11.67 39.13 15.87
CA GLY A 168 -10.53 39.60 15.09
C GLY A 168 -9.38 40.18 15.92
N ASP A 169 -9.28 39.82 17.19
CA ASP A 169 -8.19 40.20 18.08
C ASP A 169 -7.26 39.03 18.45
N GLY A 170 -7.51 37.86 17.87
CA GLY A 170 -6.76 36.63 18.06
C GLY A 170 -7.43 35.70 19.06
N TRP A 171 -6.83 34.54 19.30
CA TRP A 171 -7.44 33.51 20.17
C TRP A 171 -7.14 33.70 21.66
N ASN A 172 -6.56 34.84 22.05
CA ASN A 172 -6.47 35.27 23.45
C ASN A 172 -5.88 34.21 24.41
N GLY A 173 -4.89 33.45 23.93
CA GLY A 173 -4.18 32.40 24.67
C GLY A 173 -4.77 31.00 24.54
N ASN A 174 -5.89 30.82 23.81
CA ASN A 174 -6.32 29.50 23.36
C ASN A 174 -5.48 29.06 22.16
N TYR A 175 -5.34 27.76 21.98
CA TYR A 175 -4.57 27.19 20.90
C TYR A 175 -5.06 25.79 20.54
N LEU A 176 -4.69 25.31 19.37
CA LEU A 176 -4.98 23.99 18.85
C LEU A 176 -3.72 23.14 18.91
N ASP A 177 -3.82 21.96 19.51
CA ASP A 177 -2.85 20.88 19.40
C ASP A 177 -3.37 19.85 18.38
N VAL A 178 -2.47 19.28 17.61
CA VAL A 178 -2.79 18.26 16.61
C VAL A 178 -2.02 16.99 16.89
N TYR A 179 -2.74 15.89 17.04
CA TYR A 179 -2.17 14.57 17.25
C TYR A 179 -2.42 13.68 16.04
N VAL A 180 -1.38 12.96 15.60
CA VAL A 180 -1.47 11.92 14.57
C VAL A 180 -1.20 10.59 15.24
N ASN A 181 -2.19 9.69 15.22
CA ASN A 181 -2.17 8.40 15.93
C ASN A 181 -1.82 8.54 17.44
N GLY A 182 -2.22 9.64 18.06
CA GLY A 182 -1.99 9.92 19.48
C GLY A 182 -0.64 10.56 19.82
N GLU A 183 0.27 10.72 18.85
CA GLU A 183 1.53 11.47 19.01
C GLU A 183 1.34 12.93 18.60
N LEU A 184 1.91 13.87 19.37
CA LEU A 184 1.79 15.31 19.09
C LEU A 184 2.57 15.67 17.82
N SER A 185 1.84 16.03 16.76
CA SER A 185 2.39 16.43 15.46
C SER A 185 2.65 17.94 15.42
N GLN A 186 1.68 18.74 15.85
CA GLN A 186 1.78 20.20 15.92
C GLN A 186 1.23 20.66 17.27
N GLY A 187 1.92 21.57 17.96
CA GLY A 187 1.48 22.07 19.25
C GLY A 187 1.42 23.59 19.29
N GLY A 188 0.43 24.14 19.98
CA GLY A 188 0.30 25.57 20.25
C GLY A 188 -0.10 26.41 19.04
N LEU A 189 -0.84 25.85 18.07
CA LEU A 189 -1.32 26.61 16.92
C LEU A 189 -2.35 27.66 17.38
N THR A 190 -2.14 28.92 17.07
CA THR A 190 -3.01 30.00 17.56
C THR A 190 -3.09 31.14 16.55
N ILE A 191 -4.07 32.02 16.74
CA ILE A 191 -4.14 33.32 16.08
C ILE A 191 -3.59 34.35 17.06
N ASP A 192 -2.33 34.78 16.86
CA ASP A 192 -1.68 35.76 17.74
C ASP A 192 -2.35 37.15 17.68
N ASN A 193 -2.89 37.52 16.52
CA ASN A 193 -3.59 38.78 16.25
C ASN A 193 -4.34 38.69 14.91
N GLY A 194 -5.47 39.37 14.79
CA GLY A 194 -6.33 39.34 13.60
C GLY A 194 -7.39 38.24 13.69
N ASP A 195 -8.08 38.00 12.58
CA ASP A 195 -9.25 37.12 12.50
C ASP A 195 -8.96 35.75 11.88
N SER A 196 -7.75 35.50 11.39
CA SER A 196 -7.44 34.30 10.63
C SER A 196 -5.97 33.87 10.69
N ALA A 197 -5.74 32.56 10.65
CA ALA A 197 -4.43 31.96 10.45
C ALA A 197 -4.56 30.59 9.75
N THR A 198 -3.47 30.08 9.18
CA THR A 198 -3.45 28.77 8.53
C THR A 198 -2.26 27.95 8.97
N ALA A 199 -2.44 26.63 9.09
CA ALA A 199 -1.38 25.67 9.35
C ALA A 199 -1.56 24.43 8.49
N THR A 200 -0.49 23.64 8.32
CA THR A 200 -0.53 22.36 7.61
C THR A 200 -0.13 21.24 8.54
N VAL A 201 -0.70 20.06 8.31
CA VAL A 201 -0.40 18.81 9.01
C VAL A 201 -0.15 17.76 7.95
N SER A 202 1.00 17.09 8.02
CA SER A 202 1.27 15.93 7.18
C SER A 202 0.84 14.68 7.90
N ALA A 203 -0.07 13.95 7.26
CA ALA A 203 -0.58 12.65 7.68
C ALA A 203 -0.64 11.72 6.46
N SER A 204 -0.74 10.43 6.72
CA SER A 204 -0.83 9.38 5.70
C SER A 204 -2.20 8.72 5.73
N TYR A 205 -2.60 8.09 4.63
CA TYR A 205 -3.79 7.25 4.66
C TYR A 205 -3.62 6.09 5.66
N GLY A 206 -4.65 5.84 6.45
CA GLY A 206 -4.65 4.98 7.63
C GLY A 206 -4.52 5.73 8.96
N ASP A 207 -4.05 6.98 8.96
CA ASP A 207 -3.87 7.74 10.19
C ASP A 207 -5.21 8.23 10.77
N THR A 208 -5.28 8.29 12.10
CA THR A 208 -6.30 9.06 12.82
C THR A 208 -5.69 10.36 13.30
N VAL A 209 -6.30 11.49 12.91
CA VAL A 209 -5.88 12.84 13.29
C VAL A 209 -6.88 13.43 14.27
N LEU A 210 -6.40 13.88 15.43
CA LEU A 210 -7.17 14.60 16.43
C LEU A 210 -6.74 16.07 16.44
N PHE A 211 -7.72 16.96 16.32
CA PHE A 211 -7.60 18.40 16.49
C PHE A 211 -8.17 18.75 17.88
N ASP A 212 -7.28 18.93 18.84
CA ASP A 212 -7.58 19.16 20.26
C ASP A 212 -7.53 20.66 20.57
N MET A 213 -8.69 21.24 20.85
CA MET A 213 -8.80 22.66 21.13
C MET A 213 -8.55 22.92 22.63
N VAL A 214 -7.43 23.58 22.91
CA VAL A 214 -6.99 23.81 24.29
C VAL A 214 -7.45 25.18 24.78
N ALA A 215 -8.46 25.16 25.66
CA ALA A 215 -9.00 26.33 26.35
C ALA A 215 -8.10 26.83 27.50
N ALA A 216 -6.86 27.22 27.17
CA ALA A 216 -5.90 27.79 28.13
C ALA A 216 -6.09 29.30 28.36
N GLY A 217 -6.82 29.98 27.47
CA GLY A 217 -7.00 31.43 27.44
C GLY A 217 -8.40 31.88 27.85
N SER A 218 -8.80 33.03 27.29
CA SER A 218 -10.17 33.59 27.43
C SER A 218 -10.90 33.53 26.11
N TYR A 219 -12.23 33.70 26.14
CA TYR A 219 -13.06 33.84 24.93
C TYR A 219 -13.06 32.62 23.98
N ILE A 220 -12.89 31.41 24.51
CA ILE A 220 -12.93 30.17 23.69
C ILE A 220 -14.16 30.05 22.75
N GLY A 221 -15.28 30.67 23.11
CA GLY A 221 -16.49 30.78 22.28
C GLY A 221 -16.35 31.63 21.01
N GLU A 222 -15.15 32.13 20.68
CA GLU A 222 -14.86 32.85 19.43
C GLU A 222 -13.96 32.06 18.48
N THR A 223 -13.37 30.95 18.95
CA THR A 223 -12.42 30.15 18.19
C THR A 223 -13.15 29.20 17.24
N GLN A 224 -12.75 29.17 15.98
CA GLN A 224 -13.26 28.24 14.99
C GLN A 224 -12.13 27.70 14.11
N PHE A 225 -12.22 26.44 13.70
CA PHE A 225 -11.35 25.92 12.66
C PHE A 225 -12.11 25.04 11.67
N ASN A 226 -11.66 25.04 10.43
CA ASN A 226 -12.03 24.06 9.42
C ASN A 226 -10.77 23.44 8.83
N VAL A 227 -10.84 22.16 8.53
CA VAL A 227 -9.73 21.39 7.98
C VAL A 227 -10.11 20.93 6.59
N THR A 228 -9.25 21.19 5.61
CA THR A 228 -9.44 20.76 4.23
C THR A 228 -8.39 19.75 3.80
N ASP A 229 -8.81 18.80 2.97
CA ASP A 229 -7.90 17.91 2.23
C ASP A 229 -7.18 18.63 1.08
N ALA A 230 -6.33 17.90 0.36
CA ALA A 230 -5.60 18.41 -0.80
C ALA A 230 -6.50 18.81 -1.99
N ASP A 231 -7.71 18.26 -2.07
CA ASP A 231 -8.72 18.61 -3.08
C ASP A 231 -9.55 19.85 -2.70
N GLY A 232 -9.37 20.35 -1.48
CA GLY A 232 -10.05 21.52 -0.92
C GLY A 232 -11.41 21.20 -0.30
N ASN A 233 -11.75 19.92 -0.06
CA ASN A 233 -12.97 19.55 0.65
C ASN A 233 -12.77 19.70 2.15
N THR A 234 -13.78 20.22 2.85
CA THR A 234 -13.76 20.23 4.32
C THR A 234 -13.98 18.82 4.87
N VAL A 235 -13.00 18.32 5.62
CA VAL A 235 -12.99 16.96 6.20
C VAL A 235 -13.25 16.94 7.70
N ALA A 236 -12.95 18.05 8.39
CA ALA A 236 -13.26 18.25 9.80
C ALA A 236 -13.48 19.74 10.09
N SER A 237 -14.26 20.04 11.13
CA SER A 237 -14.47 21.42 11.59
C SER A 237 -15.01 21.42 13.01
N ALA A 238 -14.62 22.42 13.79
CA ALA A 238 -15.20 22.65 15.11
C ALA A 238 -15.21 24.15 15.44
N ALA A 239 -15.97 24.51 16.48
CA ALA A 239 -16.08 25.87 16.98
C ALA A 239 -16.31 25.87 18.49
N ASP A 240 -16.21 27.05 19.10
CA ASP A 240 -16.58 27.31 20.50
C ASP A 240 -15.82 26.46 21.54
N GLY A 241 -14.63 25.98 21.18
CA GLY A 241 -13.80 25.15 22.06
C GLY A 241 -13.96 23.64 21.86
N ASP A 242 -14.75 23.20 20.88
CA ASP A 242 -14.91 21.78 20.59
C ASP A 242 -13.72 21.21 19.79
N ASP A 243 -13.50 19.91 19.96
CA ASP A 243 -12.51 19.13 19.23
C ASP A 243 -13.09 18.57 17.92
N ALA A 244 -12.21 18.13 17.03
CA ALA A 244 -12.60 17.33 15.87
C ALA A 244 -11.62 16.18 15.62
N THR A 245 -12.12 15.11 15.02
CA THR A 245 -11.31 13.97 14.60
C THR A 245 -11.54 13.68 13.13
N PHE A 246 -10.49 13.27 12.42
CA PHE A 246 -10.58 12.81 11.05
C PHE A 246 -9.77 11.52 10.88
N GLU A 247 -10.35 10.55 10.19
CA GLU A 247 -9.65 9.34 9.75
C GLU A 247 -9.23 9.55 8.29
N CYS A 248 -7.93 9.48 8.05
CA CYS A 248 -7.35 9.58 6.71
C CYS A 248 -7.66 8.29 5.95
N ILE A 249 -8.74 8.25 5.18
CA ILE A 249 -9.11 7.07 4.39
C ILE A 249 -8.56 7.23 2.97
N ASP A 250 -7.83 6.23 2.47
CA ASP A 250 -7.40 6.20 1.07
C ASP A 250 -8.65 6.15 0.16
N PRO A 251 -8.88 7.16 -0.70
CA PRO A 251 -10.04 7.19 -1.60
C PRO A 251 -10.01 6.04 -2.63
N ASN A 252 -8.85 5.42 -2.85
CA ASN A 252 -8.66 4.26 -3.71
C ASN A 252 -8.68 2.93 -2.93
N ALA A 253 -8.75 2.95 -1.59
CA ALA A 253 -8.99 1.74 -0.81
C ALA A 253 -10.44 1.30 -1.01
N ILE A 254 -10.61 0.24 -1.78
CA ILE A 254 -11.91 -0.28 -2.20
C ILE A 254 -12.64 -0.88 -0.98
N ASN A 255 -13.58 -0.11 -0.42
CA ASN A 255 -14.80 -0.57 0.28
C ASN A 255 -14.61 -1.63 1.39
N LEU A 256 -14.07 -1.22 2.55
CA LEU A 256 -14.15 -2.00 3.80
C LEU A 256 -15.57 -1.89 4.40
N ALA A 257 -16.46 -2.78 3.94
CA ALA A 257 -17.72 -3.20 4.55
C ALA A 257 -18.44 -2.25 5.55
N VAL A 258 -19.48 -1.55 5.09
CA VAL A 258 -20.68 -1.32 5.91
C VAL A 258 -21.83 -2.13 5.31
N SER A 259 -21.92 -3.41 5.69
CA SER A 259 -23.22 -4.06 5.79
C SER A 259 -23.66 -3.99 7.24
N ALA A 260 -24.36 -2.91 7.60
CA ALA A 260 -25.15 -2.90 8.80
C ALA A 260 -26.36 -3.82 8.57
N THR A 261 -26.21 -5.10 8.93
CA THR A 261 -27.38 -5.93 9.22
C THR A 261 -27.98 -5.39 10.52
N THR A 262 -29.00 -4.54 10.40
CA THR A 262 -29.99 -4.50 11.48
C THR A 262 -30.83 -5.75 11.32
N ASP A 263 -30.49 -6.76 12.12
CA ASP A 263 -31.46 -7.76 12.55
C ASP A 263 -32.61 -7.00 13.21
N GLY A 264 -33.71 -6.92 12.47
CA GLY A 264 -34.98 -6.39 12.92
C GLY A 264 -36.01 -7.49 12.85
N ALA A 265 -35.87 -8.48 13.72
CA ALA A 265 -36.95 -9.37 14.10
C ALA A 265 -38.20 -8.59 14.56
N SER A 266 -39.28 -8.66 13.78
CA SER A 266 -40.66 -8.93 14.25
C SER A 266 -41.58 -9.23 13.08
#